data_AF-A0A645FAT9-F1
#
_entry.id   AF-A0A645FAT9-F1
#
_cell.length_a   1.000
_cell.length_b   1.000
_cell.length_c   1.000
_cell.angle_alpha   90.00
_cell.angle_beta   90.00
_cell.angle_gamma   90.00
#
_symmetry.space_group_name_H-M   'P 1'
#
loop_
_entity.id
_entity.type
_entity.pdbx_description
1 polymer ?
#
loop_
_entity_poly.entity_id
_entity_poly.type
_entity_poly.pdbx_seq_one_letter_code
_entity_poly.pdbx_strand_id
1 'polypeptide(L)'
;MAGTKVLVSPVSMLMIHNPMTVAFGNSAEMQKAIDMLGSVKDSILNAYEIKTGLSRTKLSHLMDAETWMDANKAIELGFADEIMQRSAVTDEIPVPQVSMMFSNAAIMNSLMDKLAAKCEIKAKPEKAETKIKADSLMDRLNLIKNWR
;
A
#
# COMPACT_ATOMS: atom_id res chain seq x y z
N MET A 1 1.25 -14.75 -5.17
CA MET A 1 1.58 -15.09 -6.56
C MET A 1 2.58 -16.23 -6.50
N ALA A 2 2.13 -17.47 -6.65
CA ALA A 2 2.94 -18.66 -6.32
C ALA A 2 3.50 -19.41 -7.54
N GLY A 3 3.11 -19.00 -8.76
CA GLY A 3 3.61 -19.60 -9.99
C GLY A 3 4.96 -19.03 -10.40
N THR A 4 5.83 -19.87 -10.95
CA THR A 4 7.11 -19.44 -11.57
C THR A 4 6.86 -18.43 -12.69
N LYS A 5 5.81 -18.66 -13.48
CA LYS A 5 5.29 -17.73 -14.49
C LYS A 5 3.81 -17.46 -14.20
N VAL A 6 3.44 -16.18 -14.19
CA VAL A 6 2.11 -15.67 -13.86
C VAL A 6 1.58 -14.95 -15.09
N LEU A 7 0.61 -15.56 -15.77
CA LEU A 7 -0.12 -14.93 -16.86
C LEU A 7 -1.46 -14.41 -16.35
N VAL A 8 -1.86 -13.23 -16.82
CA VAL A 8 -3.12 -12.58 -16.44
C VAL A 8 -4.01 -12.36 -17.66
N SER A 9 -5.33 -12.41 -17.47
CA SER A 9 -6.27 -12.13 -18.56
C SER A 9 -6.14 -10.66 -19.02
N PRO A 10 -6.30 -10.34 -20.31
CA PRO A 10 -6.23 -8.97 -20.83
C PRO A 10 -7.25 -8.00 -20.20
N VAL A 11 -8.33 -8.54 -19.63
CA VAL A 11 -9.41 -7.77 -18.99
C VAL A 11 -9.41 -7.93 -17.46
N SER A 12 -8.36 -8.53 -16.89
CA SER A 12 -8.27 -8.75 -15.46
C SER A 12 -7.91 -7.49 -14.69
N MET A 13 -8.32 -7.48 -13.42
CA MET A 13 -7.91 -6.52 -12.42
C MET A 13 -7.22 -7.27 -11.27
N LEU A 14 -6.04 -6.80 -10.91
CA LEU A 14 -5.29 -7.27 -9.76
C LEU A 14 -5.47 -6.29 -8.59
N MET A 15 -5.73 -6.82 -7.39
CA MET A 15 -5.80 -6.04 -6.17
C MET A 15 -4.78 -6.52 -5.15
N ILE A 16 -4.12 -5.59 -4.48
CA ILE A 16 -3.28 -5.86 -3.31
C ILE A 16 -3.70 -4.97 -2.15
N HIS A 17 -3.78 -5.57 -0.95
CA HIS A 17 -4.20 -4.89 0.26
C HIS A 17 -3.55 -5.50 1.49
N ASN A 18 -3.64 -4.79 2.62
CA ASN A 18 -3.19 -5.31 3.91
C ASN A 18 -3.99 -6.53 4.37
N PRO A 19 -3.37 -7.51 5.06
CA PRO A 19 -4.09 -8.65 5.62
C PRO A 19 -5.17 -8.16 6.58
N MET A 20 -6.32 -8.82 6.53
CA MET A 20 -7.50 -8.48 7.31
C MET A 20 -8.03 -9.73 8.00
N THR A 21 -8.44 -9.59 9.26
CA THR A 21 -9.12 -10.64 10.02
C THR A 21 -10.13 -10.01 10.97
N VAL A 22 -10.98 -10.85 11.55
CA VAL A 22 -11.87 -10.48 12.66
C VAL A 22 -11.38 -11.21 13.90
N ALA A 23 -11.20 -10.49 15.00
CA ALA A 23 -10.80 -11.03 16.29
C ALA A 23 -11.74 -10.52 17.40
N PHE A 24 -11.94 -11.33 18.44
CA PHE A 24 -12.72 -10.95 19.61
C PHE A 24 -12.05 -11.45 20.89
N GLY A 25 -12.12 -10.65 21.97
CA GLY A 25 -11.48 -10.96 23.25
C GLY A 25 -11.08 -9.71 24.03
N ASN A 26 -10.34 -9.91 25.12
CA ASN A 26 -9.67 -8.86 25.89
C ASN A 26 -8.47 -8.26 25.13
N SER A 27 -7.83 -7.26 25.73
CA SER A 27 -6.70 -6.53 25.14
C SER A 27 -5.50 -7.42 24.77
N ALA A 28 -5.23 -8.49 25.53
CA ALA A 28 -4.13 -9.41 25.25
C ALA A 28 -4.42 -10.28 24.02
N GLU A 29 -5.67 -10.71 23.83
CA GLU A 29 -6.07 -11.40 22.60
C GLU A 29 -6.01 -10.47 21.37
N MET A 30 -6.42 -9.19 21.52
CA MET A 30 -6.33 -8.21 20.43
C MET A 30 -4.88 -7.92 20.04
N GLN A 31 -3.97 -7.82 21.01
CA GLN A 31 -2.56 -7.63 20.71
C GLN A 31 -1.97 -8.81 19.93
N LYS A 32 -2.31 -10.05 20.30
CA LYS A 32 -1.90 -11.24 19.54
C LYS A 32 -2.41 -11.21 18.09
N ALA A 33 -3.64 -10.72 17.88
CA ALA A 33 -4.20 -10.57 16.54
C ALA A 33 -3.43 -9.52 15.72
N ILE A 34 -3.05 -8.40 16.33
CA ILE A 34 -2.21 -7.36 15.70
C ILE A 34 -0.84 -7.92 15.31
N ASP A 35 -0.16 -8.62 16.23
CA ASP A 35 1.17 -9.19 16.00
C ASP A 35 1.15 -10.24 14.88
N MET A 36 0.09 -11.06 14.85
CA MET A 36 -0.17 -12.00 13.78
C MET A 36 -0.35 -11.30 12.43
N LEU A 37 -1.20 -10.26 12.34
CA LEU A 37 -1.41 -9.51 11.10
C LEU A 37 -0.12 -8.85 10.61
N GLY A 38 0.71 -8.32 11.52
CA GLY A 38 2.04 -7.81 11.20
C GLY A 38 2.95 -8.87 10.56
N SER A 39 3.02 -10.04 11.20
CA SER A 39 3.82 -11.17 10.70
C SER A 39 3.34 -11.66 9.32
N VAL A 40 2.03 -11.71 9.10
CA VAL A 40 1.44 -12.08 7.79
C VAL A 40 1.77 -11.02 6.74
N LYS A 41 1.65 -9.72 7.08
CA LYS A 41 2.00 -8.63 6.16
C LYS A 41 3.47 -8.74 5.74
N ASP A 42 4.36 -9.00 6.70
CA ASP A 42 5.79 -9.15 6.41
C ASP A 42 6.09 -10.32 5.48
N SER A 43 5.40 -11.45 5.65
CA SER A 43 5.51 -12.61 4.77
C SER A 43 5.04 -12.31 3.35
N ILE A 44 3.91 -11.59 3.21
CA ILE A 44 3.39 -11.15 1.91
C ILE A 44 4.37 -10.20 1.21
N LEU A 45 4.91 -9.22 1.95
CA LEU A 45 5.88 -8.26 1.43
C LEU A 45 7.14 -8.96 0.92
N ASN A 46 7.66 -9.95 1.64
CA ASN A 46 8.81 -10.75 1.18
C ASN A 46 8.53 -11.41 -0.19
N ALA A 47 7.34 -12.00 -0.36
CA ALA A 47 6.97 -12.63 -1.62
C ALA A 47 6.83 -11.61 -2.77
N TYR A 48 6.28 -10.43 -2.48
CA TYR A 48 6.16 -9.35 -3.46
C TYR A 48 7.50 -8.71 -3.82
N GLU A 49 8.41 -8.53 -2.86
CA GLU A 49 9.76 -8.04 -3.14
C GLU A 49 10.48 -8.98 -4.11
N ILE A 50 10.43 -10.29 -3.84
CA ILE A 50 11.05 -11.31 -4.72
C ILE A 50 10.42 -11.29 -6.12
N LYS A 51 9.09 -11.16 -6.22
CA LYS A 51 8.39 -11.22 -7.51
C LYS A 51 8.53 -9.94 -8.34
N THR A 52 8.45 -8.78 -7.70
CA THR A 52 8.35 -7.48 -8.38
C THR A 52 9.69 -6.74 -8.48
N GLY A 53 10.64 -7.03 -7.59
CA GLY A 53 11.88 -6.25 -7.44
C GLY A 53 11.67 -4.84 -6.84
N LEU A 54 10.46 -4.48 -6.44
CA LEU A 54 10.16 -3.19 -5.82
C LEU A 54 10.64 -3.14 -4.37
N SER A 55 11.00 -1.95 -3.89
CA SER A 55 11.37 -1.75 -2.48
C SER A 55 10.22 -2.08 -1.53
N ARG A 56 10.53 -2.65 -0.36
CA ARG A 56 9.56 -2.93 0.72
C ARG A 56 8.65 -1.75 1.04
N THR A 57 9.22 -0.56 1.18
CA THR A 57 8.48 0.67 1.52
C THR A 57 7.41 0.96 0.48
N LYS A 58 7.76 0.90 -0.82
CA LYS A 58 6.80 1.11 -1.90
C LYS A 58 5.70 0.04 -1.89
N LEU A 59 6.05 -1.23 -1.71
CA LEU A 59 5.06 -2.32 -1.62
C LEU A 59 4.12 -2.16 -0.42
N SER A 60 4.64 -1.78 0.75
CA SER A 60 3.81 -1.48 1.92
C SER A 60 2.84 -0.36 1.61
N HIS A 61 3.30 0.76 1.03
CA HIS A 61 2.42 1.86 0.66
C HIS A 61 1.32 1.43 -0.32
N LEU A 62 1.63 0.57 -1.30
CA LEU A 62 0.60 0.05 -2.21
C LEU A 62 -0.45 -0.81 -1.49
N MET A 63 -0.04 -1.65 -0.53
CA MET A 63 -0.96 -2.45 0.28
C MET A 63 -1.79 -1.61 1.25
N ASP A 64 -1.16 -0.60 1.88
CA ASP A 64 -1.81 0.37 2.76
C ASP A 64 -2.90 1.15 2.03
N ALA A 65 -2.66 1.45 0.76
CA ALA A 65 -3.54 2.25 -0.06
C ALA A 65 -4.69 1.46 -0.71
N GLU A 66 -4.75 0.14 -0.51
CA GLU A 66 -5.60 -0.83 -1.23
C GLU A 66 -5.62 -0.53 -2.73
N THR A 67 -4.66 -1.14 -3.43
CA THR A 67 -4.33 -0.77 -4.80
C THR A 67 -4.93 -1.77 -5.78
N TRP A 68 -5.63 -1.24 -6.78
CA TRP A 68 -6.15 -1.97 -7.93
C TRP A 68 -5.38 -1.58 -9.20
N MET A 69 -5.04 -2.57 -10.00
CA MET A 69 -4.24 -2.46 -11.22
C MET A 69 -4.89 -3.27 -12.33
N ASP A 70 -4.88 -2.77 -13.55
CA ASP A 70 -5.19 -3.63 -14.71
C ASP A 70 -4.00 -4.54 -15.08
N ALA A 71 -4.22 -5.41 -16.07
CA ALA A 71 -3.22 -6.36 -16.54
C ALA A 71 -1.90 -5.71 -16.97
N ASN A 72 -1.96 -4.58 -17.68
CA ASN A 72 -0.77 -3.87 -18.16
C ASN A 72 0.03 -3.30 -16.98
N LYS A 73 -0.65 -2.61 -16.05
CA LYS A 73 0.00 -2.06 -14.86
C LYS A 73 0.55 -3.15 -13.95
N ALA A 74 -0.13 -4.29 -13.83
CA ALA A 74 0.34 -5.43 -13.05
C ALA A 74 1.66 -5.98 -13.62
N ILE A 75 1.83 -6.02 -14.95
CA ILE A 75 3.10 -6.40 -15.59
C ILE A 75 4.17 -5.32 -15.39
N GLU A 76 3.82 -4.05 -15.61
CA GLU A 76 4.72 -2.90 -15.44
C GLU A 76 5.33 -2.85 -14.04
N LEU A 77 4.55 -3.17 -13.01
CA LEU A 77 4.99 -3.23 -11.61
C LEU A 77 5.53 -4.60 -11.19
N GLY A 78 5.62 -5.58 -12.10
CA GLY A 78 6.22 -6.89 -11.86
C GLY A 78 5.35 -7.87 -11.07
N PHE A 79 4.05 -7.59 -10.90
CA PHE A 79 3.11 -8.53 -10.30
C PHE A 79 2.68 -9.63 -11.28
N ALA A 80 2.74 -9.40 -12.59
CA ALA A 80 2.49 -10.42 -13.60
C ALA A 80 3.63 -10.44 -14.62
N ASP A 81 3.80 -11.55 -15.33
CA ASP A 81 4.84 -11.69 -16.35
C ASP A 81 4.29 -11.37 -17.74
N GLU A 82 3.09 -11.88 -18.07
CA GLU A 82 2.53 -11.77 -19.42
C GLU A 82 1.00 -11.70 -19.41
N ILE A 83 0.42 -11.13 -20.47
CA ILE A 83 -1.01 -11.19 -20.74
C ILE A 83 -1.32 -12.48 -21.51
N MET A 84 -2.29 -13.25 -21.03
CA MET A 84 -2.77 -14.45 -21.72
C MET A 84 -3.28 -14.11 -23.12
N GLN A 85 -2.79 -14.83 -24.12
CA GLN A 85 -3.34 -14.79 -25.47
C GLN A 85 -4.35 -15.93 -25.66
N ARG A 86 -5.50 -15.64 -26.27
CA ARG A 86 -6.48 -16.67 -26.63
C ARG A 86 -6.10 -17.25 -27.99
N SER A 87 -6.09 -18.58 -28.11
CA SER A 87 -5.79 -19.28 -29.36
C SER A 87 -6.72 -18.82 -30.50
N ALA A 88 -6.14 -18.60 -31.67
CA ALA A 88 -6.62 -17.81 -32.81
C ALA A 88 -7.89 -18.28 -33.57
N VAL A 89 -8.93 -18.77 -32.90
CA VAL A 89 -10.17 -19.21 -33.59
C VAL A 89 -11.32 -18.21 -33.44
N THR A 90 -11.25 -17.27 -32.51
CA THR A 90 -12.28 -16.22 -32.37
C THR A 90 -11.68 -14.94 -31.82
N ASP A 91 -11.95 -13.86 -32.56
CA ASP A 91 -12.04 -12.46 -32.13
C ASP A 91 -10.81 -11.56 -32.31
N GLU A 92 -10.93 -10.72 -33.34
CA GLU A 92 -10.24 -9.46 -33.62
C GLU A 92 -10.56 -8.37 -32.55
N ILE A 93 -10.71 -8.73 -31.28
CA ILE A 93 -10.90 -7.75 -30.21
C ILE A 93 -9.52 -7.24 -29.82
N PRO A 94 -9.21 -5.96 -30.06
CA PRO A 94 -7.92 -5.39 -29.69
C PRO A 94 -7.74 -5.52 -28.17
N VAL A 95 -6.58 -6.03 -27.74
CA VAL A 95 -6.22 -6.03 -26.32
C VAL A 95 -6.17 -4.55 -25.88
N PRO A 96 -6.91 -4.15 -24.85
CA PRO A 96 -6.86 -2.78 -24.34
C PRO A 96 -5.41 -2.43 -23.94
N GLN A 97 -4.84 -1.40 -24.57
CA GLN A 97 -3.48 -0.92 -24.28
C GLN A 97 -3.44 0.09 -23.11
N VAL A 98 -4.53 0.18 -22.34
CA VAL A 98 -4.63 1.12 -21.24
C VAL A 98 -3.90 0.55 -20.02
N SER A 99 -3.08 1.37 -19.34
CA SER A 99 -2.44 1.06 -18.06
C SER A 99 -3.02 1.97 -16.99
N MET A 100 -3.92 1.40 -16.19
CA MET A 100 -4.70 2.06 -15.17
C MET A 100 -4.34 1.50 -13.79
N MET A 101 -4.26 2.42 -12.84
CA MET A 101 -4.01 2.13 -11.44
C MET A 101 -4.87 3.08 -10.61
N PHE A 102 -5.57 2.53 -9.63
CA PHE A 102 -6.28 3.36 -8.66
C PHE A 102 -6.11 2.79 -7.27
N SER A 103 -6.17 3.69 -6.29
CA SER A 103 -6.03 3.38 -4.88
C SER A 103 -7.27 3.85 -4.15
N ASN A 104 -7.80 3.01 -3.26
CA ASN A 104 -8.91 3.37 -2.41
C ASN A 104 -8.55 4.58 -1.53
N ALA A 105 -7.37 4.57 -0.91
CA ALA A 105 -6.90 5.70 -0.10
C ALA A 105 -6.82 7.01 -0.90
N ALA A 106 -6.33 6.98 -2.14
CA ALA A 106 -6.28 8.18 -2.99
C ALA A 106 -7.68 8.73 -3.29
N ILE A 107 -8.65 7.84 -3.56
CA ILE A 107 -10.05 8.22 -3.82
C ILE A 107 -10.67 8.84 -2.56
N MET A 108 -10.48 8.21 -1.40
CA MET A 108 -11.02 8.71 -0.14
C MET A 108 -10.43 10.06 0.25
N ASN A 109 -9.12 10.24 0.10
CA ASN A 109 -8.47 11.51 0.37
C ASN A 109 -9.02 12.63 -0.54
N SER A 110 -9.13 12.39 -1.84
CA SER A 110 -9.69 13.37 -2.77
C SER A 110 -11.17 13.70 -2.47
N LEU A 111 -11.95 12.71 -2.06
CA LEU A 111 -13.33 12.92 -1.64
C LEU A 111 -13.41 13.80 -0.39
N MET A 112 -12.59 13.51 0.62
CA MET A 112 -12.53 14.27 1.87
C MET A 112 -12.06 15.71 1.63
N ASP A 113 -11.07 15.93 0.76
CA ASP A 113 -10.60 17.27 0.40
C ASP A 113 -11.72 18.10 -0.25
N LYS A 114 -12.46 17.50 -1.18
CA LYS A 114 -13.60 18.15 -1.84
C LYS A 114 -14.74 18.46 -0.87
N LEU A 115 -15.01 17.58 0.09
CA LEU A 115 -15.98 17.81 1.14
C LEU A 115 -15.54 18.94 2.08
N ALA A 116 -14.27 18.95 2.52
CA ALA A 116 -13.72 20.00 3.35
C ALA A 116 -13.79 21.38 2.67
N ALA A 117 -13.43 21.45 1.38
CA ALA A 117 -13.53 22.66 0.58
C ALA A 117 -14.98 23.16 0.43
N LYS A 118 -15.95 22.24 0.30
CA LYS A 118 -17.37 22.57 0.11
C LYS A 118 -18.12 22.88 1.41
N CYS A 119 -17.65 22.35 2.53
CA CYS A 119 -18.30 22.51 3.84
C CYS A 119 -17.68 23.61 4.71
N GLU A 120 -16.70 24.39 4.22
CA GLU A 120 -15.96 25.42 4.98
C GLU A 120 -15.46 24.94 6.35
N ILE A 121 -15.23 23.63 6.50
CA ILE A 121 -14.73 23.05 7.74
C ILE A 121 -13.28 23.51 7.85
N LYS A 122 -13.03 24.51 8.70
CA LYS A 122 -11.67 24.96 9.00
C LYS A 122 -10.85 23.74 9.39
N ALA A 123 -9.79 23.47 8.63
CA ALA A 123 -8.82 22.45 8.98
C ALA A 123 -8.46 22.63 10.45
N LYS A 124 -8.61 21.57 11.25
CA LYS A 124 -8.11 21.56 12.63
C LYS A 124 -6.64 21.97 12.52
N PRO A 125 -6.17 22.99 13.27
CA PRO A 125 -4.78 23.40 13.16
C PRO A 125 -3.94 22.15 13.34
N GLU A 126 -3.13 21.83 12.32
CA GLU A 126 -2.04 20.88 12.48
C GLU A 126 -1.39 21.28 13.79
N LYS A 127 -1.34 20.36 14.75
CA LYS A 127 -0.41 20.55 15.86
C LYS A 127 0.91 20.76 15.16
N ALA A 128 1.38 22.01 15.15
CA ALA A 128 2.68 22.34 14.63
C ALA A 128 3.62 21.34 15.30
N GLU A 129 4.11 20.37 14.54
CA GLU A 129 5.30 19.66 14.94
C GLU A 129 6.34 20.76 15.03
N THR A 130 6.51 21.30 16.25
CA THR A 130 7.64 22.14 16.58
C THR A 130 8.84 21.33 16.17
N LYS A 131 9.38 21.62 14.99
CA LYS A 131 10.64 21.06 14.51
C LYS A 131 11.70 21.60 15.46
N ILE A 132 11.91 20.89 16.56
CA ILE A 132 12.95 21.22 17.53
C ILE A 132 14.26 21.00 16.78
N LYS A 133 15.06 22.07 16.65
CA LYS A 133 16.37 22.00 16.00
C LYS A 133 17.22 20.94 16.72
N ALA A 134 17.97 20.14 15.94
CA ALA A 134 18.82 19.08 16.47
C ALA A 134 19.78 19.59 17.56
N ASP A 135 20.29 20.82 17.41
CA ASP A 135 21.17 21.49 18.37
C ASP A 135 20.52 21.64 19.75
N SER A 136 19.23 21.99 19.79
CA SER A 136 18.47 22.13 21.05
C SER A 136 18.30 20.79 21.77
N LEU A 137 18.17 19.68 21.02
CA LEU A 137 18.14 18.34 21.60
C LEU A 137 19.52 17.93 22.14
N MET A 138 20.58 18.33 21.45
CA MET A 138 21.95 18.04 21.85
C MET A 138 22.35 18.78 23.13
N ASP A 139 21.94 20.05 23.27
CA ASP A 139 22.14 20.83 24.49
C ASP A 139 21.41 20.20 25.70
N ARG A 140 20.17 19.73 25.49
CA ARG A 140 19.41 19.02 26.53
C ARG A 140 20.05 17.69 26.91
N LEU A 141 20.61 16.96 25.96
CA LEU A 141 21.34 15.72 26.23
C LEU A 141 22.62 15.99 27.04
N ASN A 142 23.33 17.06 26.73
CA ASN A 142 24.55 17.46 27.45
C ASN A 142 24.25 17.89 28.88
N LEU A 143 23.12 18.57 29.12
CA LEU A 143 22.64 18.89 30.47
C LEU A 143 22.44 17.63 31.32
N ILE A 144 21.85 16.57 30.75
CA ILE A 144 21.62 15.30 31.45
C ILE A 144 22.94 14.58 31.75
N LYS A 145 23.89 14.58 30.80
CA LYS A 145 25.21 13.95 30.99
C LYS A 145 26.05 14.63 32.06
N ASN A 146 25.87 15.93 32.26
CA ASN A 146 26.62 16.73 33.22
C ASN A 146 25.88 16.95 34.55
N TRP A 147 24.71 16.33 34.72
CA TRP A 147 23.95 16.40 35.96
C TRP A 147 24.53 15.40 36.96
N ARG A 148 24.95 15.92 38.13
CA ARG A 148 25.59 15.18 39.22
C ARG A 148 24.67 15.13 40.43
#